data_AF-C2XRY7-F1
#
_entry.id   AF-C2XRY7-F1
#
_cell.length_a   1.000
_cell.length_b   1.000
_cell.length_c   1.000
_cell.angle_alpha   90.00
_cell.angle_beta   90.00
_cell.angle_gamma   90.00
#
_symmetry.space_group_name_H-M   'P 1'
#
loop_
_entity.id
_entity.type
_entity.pdbx_description
1 polymer ?
#
loop_
_entity_poly.entity_id
_entity_poly.type
_entity_poly.pdbx_seq_one_letter_code
_entity_poly.pdbx_strand_id
1 'polypeptide(L)'
;MEKYDPNKHYHIGYYEDGYDLEVTAYKRINEAVWDAYIPEYEAGSLYEKVSEMKLGEYIDDYGIKVYSFRNDIDDEEARSIFEKWLKTNGIV
;
A
#
# COMPACT_ATOMS: atom_id res chain seq x y z
N MET A 1 -19.00 2.27 11.86
CA MET A 1 -19.28 1.53 10.60
C MET A 1 -17.93 1.09 10.08
N GLU A 2 -17.76 -0.19 9.75
CA GLU A 2 -16.52 -0.68 9.13
C GLU A 2 -16.30 0.05 7.81
N LYS A 3 -15.08 0.54 7.59
CA LYS A 3 -14.71 1.27 6.37
C LYS A 3 -14.38 0.33 5.21
N TYR A 4 -13.81 -0.84 5.54
CA TYR A 4 -13.30 -1.82 4.59
C TYR A 4 -14.05 -3.14 4.67
N ASP A 5 -14.15 -3.84 3.55
CA ASP A 5 -14.69 -5.20 3.50
C ASP A 5 -13.67 -6.16 4.14
N PRO A 6 -14.01 -6.83 5.26
CA PRO A 6 -13.06 -7.65 6.01
C PRO A 6 -12.56 -8.87 5.22
N ASN A 7 -13.26 -9.26 4.15
CA ASN A 7 -12.88 -10.39 3.31
C ASN A 7 -12.06 -9.97 2.08
N LYS A 8 -11.77 -8.67 1.90
CA LYS A 8 -11.10 -8.15 0.71
C LYS A 8 -9.90 -7.30 1.08
N HIS A 9 -8.76 -7.95 1.08
CA HIS A 9 -7.45 -7.32 1.09
C HIS A 9 -6.60 -7.91 -0.04
N TYR A 10 -5.59 -7.17 -0.46
CA TYR A 10 -4.74 -7.52 -1.57
C TYR A 10 -3.30 -7.06 -1.31
N HIS A 11 -2.34 -7.96 -1.41
CA HIS A 11 -0.92 -7.69 -1.20
C HIS A 11 -0.25 -7.30 -2.51
N ILE A 12 0.44 -6.16 -2.53
CA ILE A 12 1.11 -5.61 -3.70
C ILE A 12 2.59 -5.49 -3.39
N GLY A 13 3.40 -6.32 -4.03
CA GLY A 13 4.84 -6.39 -3.80
C GLY A 13 5.67 -5.76 -4.92
N TYR A 14 6.87 -5.29 -4.56
CA TYR A 14 7.94 -4.92 -5.47
C TYR A 14 9.20 -5.72 -5.08
N TYR A 15 9.61 -6.63 -5.98
CA TYR A 15 10.64 -7.64 -5.72
C TYR A 15 11.83 -7.57 -6.69
N GLU A 16 12.02 -6.41 -7.33
CA GLU A 16 13.11 -6.19 -8.29
C GLU A 16 14.30 -5.51 -7.61
N ASP A 17 15.47 -5.51 -8.27
CA ASP A 17 16.68 -4.82 -7.81
C ASP A 17 17.15 -5.17 -6.38
N GLY A 18 16.78 -6.36 -5.89
CA GLY A 18 17.11 -6.83 -4.55
C GLY A 18 16.21 -6.28 -3.44
N TYR A 19 15.14 -5.58 -3.79
CA TYR A 19 14.10 -5.14 -2.87
C TYR A 19 13.13 -6.28 -2.52
N ASP A 20 12.58 -6.20 -1.31
CA ASP A 20 11.48 -7.01 -0.81
C ASP A 20 10.55 -6.04 -0.08
N LEU A 21 9.66 -5.38 -0.84
CA LEU A 21 8.80 -4.30 -0.36
C LEU A 21 7.35 -4.65 -0.63
N GLU A 22 6.45 -4.43 0.33
CA GLU A 22 5.03 -4.75 0.16
C GLU A 22 4.09 -3.70 0.76
N VAL A 23 2.94 -3.51 0.13
CA VAL A 23 1.77 -2.85 0.72
C VAL A 23 0.55 -3.76 0.73
N THR A 24 -0.31 -3.57 1.73
CA THR A 24 -1.63 -4.21 1.79
C THR A 24 -2.71 -3.21 1.40
N ALA A 25 -3.49 -3.52 0.36
CA ALA A 25 -4.63 -2.73 -0.08
C ALA A 25 -5.95 -3.30 0.46
N TYR A 26 -6.81 -2.45 1.01
CA TYR A 26 -8.12 -2.83 1.55
C TYR A 26 -9.26 -2.19 0.74
N LYS A 27 -10.28 -2.98 0.38
CA LYS A 27 -11.43 -2.51 -0.41
C LYS A 27 -12.45 -1.80 0.47
N ARG A 28 -12.84 -0.58 0.10
CA ARG A 28 -13.93 0.13 0.77
C ARG A 28 -15.28 -0.55 0.47
N ILE A 29 -16.16 -0.68 1.46
CA ILE A 29 -17.40 -1.48 1.37
C ILE A 29 -18.36 -1.00 0.26
N ASN A 30 -18.45 0.32 0.04
CA ASN A 30 -19.44 0.93 -0.87
C ASN A 30 -18.81 1.78 -1.99
N GLU A 31 -17.50 1.67 -2.18
CA GLU A 31 -16.77 2.43 -3.19
C GLU A 31 -15.93 1.47 -4.02
N ALA A 32 -15.81 1.73 -5.32
CA ALA A 32 -14.81 1.10 -6.17
C ALA A 32 -13.42 1.72 -5.89
N VAL A 33 -13.01 1.73 -4.62
CA VAL A 33 -11.76 2.32 -4.13
C VAL A 33 -11.08 1.34 -3.20
N TRP A 34 -9.78 1.21 -3.40
CA TRP A 34 -8.85 0.50 -2.54
C TRP A 34 -7.90 1.52 -1.91
N ASP A 35 -7.63 1.36 -0.62
CA ASP A 35 -6.61 2.16 0.09
C ASP A 35 -5.42 1.25 0.39
N ALA A 36 -4.22 1.67 -0.03
CA ALA A 36 -2.97 0.94 0.17
C ALA A 36 -2.24 1.44 1.42
N TYR A 37 -1.80 0.48 2.22
CA TYR A 37 -1.16 0.68 3.51
C TYR A 37 0.20 -0.02 3.57
N ILE A 38 1.17 0.64 4.19
CA ILE A 38 2.37 -0.02 4.68
C ILE A 38 2.09 -0.43 6.13
N PRO A 39 1.97 -1.74 6.42
CA PRO A 39 1.73 -2.20 7.78
C PRO A 39 2.94 -1.92 8.67
N GLU A 40 2.72 -1.66 9.96
CA GLU A 40 3.82 -1.42 10.92
C GLU A 40 4.80 -2.59 11.04
N TYR A 41 4.28 -3.80 10.85
CA TYR A 41 5.01 -5.05 10.93
C TYR A 41 5.56 -5.51 9.57
N GLU A 42 5.53 -4.65 8.55
CA GLU A 42 6.15 -4.96 7.25
C GLU A 42 7.62 -5.34 7.45
N ALA A 43 8.04 -6.42 6.79
CA ALA A 43 9.38 -6.95 6.94
C ALA A 43 10.36 -6.07 6.15
N GLY A 44 11.04 -5.15 6.83
CA GLY A 44 12.05 -4.32 6.20
C GLY A 44 12.14 -2.93 6.81
N SER A 45 12.70 -1.99 6.03
CA SER A 45 12.85 -0.58 6.40
C SER A 45 11.82 0.32 5.71
N LEU A 46 10.84 -0.23 4.98
CA LEU A 46 9.88 0.58 4.23
C LEU A 46 9.04 1.45 5.17
N TYR A 47 8.47 0.85 6.21
CA TYR A 47 7.66 1.57 7.20
C TYR A 47 8.47 2.72 7.84
N GLU A 48 9.68 2.42 8.32
CA GLU A 48 10.56 3.43 8.94
C GLU A 48 10.91 4.55 7.96
N LYS A 49 11.35 4.21 6.74
CA LYS A 49 11.71 5.19 5.69
C LYS A 49 10.53 6.09 5.33
N VAL A 50 9.35 5.51 5.16
CA VAL A 50 8.13 6.26 4.82
C VAL A 50 7.68 7.15 5.98
N SER A 51 7.81 6.67 7.21
CA SER A 51 7.54 7.45 8.43
C SER A 51 8.49 8.65 8.56
N GLU A 52 9.80 8.44 8.37
CA GLU A 52 10.82 9.50 8.39
C GLU A 52 10.59 10.54 7.29
N MET A 53 10.24 10.08 6.09
CA MET A 53 9.91 10.94 4.95
C MET A 53 8.53 11.61 5.07
N LYS A 54 7.73 11.24 6.09
CA LYS A 54 6.36 11.73 6.33
C LYS A 54 5.43 11.53 5.14
N LEU A 55 5.54 10.36 4.50
CA LEU A 55 4.76 10.02 3.31
C LEU A 55 3.51 9.25 3.71
N GLY A 56 2.39 9.97 3.84
CA GLY A 56 1.08 9.37 4.09
C GLY A 56 0.48 9.72 5.44
N GLU A 57 -0.57 8.99 5.80
CA GLU A 57 -1.33 9.20 7.02
C GLU A 57 -1.37 7.90 7.84
N TYR A 58 -0.97 7.97 9.10
CA TYR A 58 -1.09 6.84 10.00
C TYR A 58 -2.56 6.57 10.38
N ILE A 59 -3.00 5.33 10.23
CA ILE A 59 -4.32 4.85 10.64
C ILE A 59 -4.12 3.64 11.55
N ASP A 60 -4.71 3.72 12.74
CA ASP A 60 -4.72 2.64 13.74
C ASP A 60 -5.21 1.32 13.13
N ASP A 61 -4.62 0.20 13.55
CA ASP A 61 -4.85 -1.17 13.04
C ASP A 61 -4.49 -1.43 11.55
N TYR A 62 -4.10 -0.42 10.76
CA TYR A 62 -3.75 -0.60 9.34
C TYR A 62 -2.30 -0.21 9.01
N GLY A 63 -1.75 0.82 9.66
CA GLY A 63 -0.43 1.38 9.36
C GLY A 63 -0.50 2.68 8.56
N ILE A 64 0.51 2.95 7.74
CA ILE A 64 0.60 4.23 6.99
C ILE A 64 -0.13 4.09 5.67
N LYS A 65 -1.23 4.83 5.50
CA LYS A 65 -1.92 4.97 4.22
C LYS A 65 -1.09 5.82 3.25
N VAL A 66 -0.70 5.25 2.12
CA VAL A 66 0.20 5.90 1.15
C VAL A 66 -0.49 6.36 -0.12
N TYR A 67 -1.46 5.61 -0.63
CA TYR A 67 -2.25 5.99 -1.81
C TYR A 67 -3.59 5.25 -1.86
N SER A 68 -4.42 5.64 -2.82
CA SER A 68 -5.68 4.97 -3.15
C SER A 68 -5.77 4.76 -4.66
N PHE A 69 -6.38 3.66 -5.09
CA PHE A 69 -6.69 3.42 -6.49
C PHE A 69 -8.15 3.00 -6.67
N ARG A 70 -8.66 3.09 -7.90
CA ARG A 70 -10.06 2.83 -8.23
C ARG A 70 -10.21 1.56 -9.04
N ASN A 71 -11.41 0.99 -8.93
CA ASN A 71 -11.83 -0.26 -9.56
C ASN A 71 -11.02 -1.47 -9.09
N ASP A 72 -11.50 -2.65 -9.47
CA ASP A 72 -10.71 -3.87 -9.33
C ASP A 72 -9.79 -3.93 -10.55
N ILE A 73 -8.49 -3.92 -10.29
CA ILE A 73 -7.41 -3.94 -11.28
C ILE A 73 -6.69 -5.28 -11.20
N ASP A 74 -5.96 -5.64 -12.26
CA ASP A 74 -5.17 -6.87 -12.25
C ASP A 74 -3.84 -6.71 -11.49
N ASP A 75 -3.14 -7.83 -11.31
CA ASP A 75 -1.88 -7.89 -10.57
C ASP A 75 -0.77 -7.02 -11.22
N GLU A 76 -0.75 -6.92 -12.55
CA GLU A 76 0.25 -6.16 -13.28
C GLU A 76 0.02 -4.65 -13.09
N GLU A 77 -1.23 -4.21 -13.22
CA GLU A 77 -1.64 -2.83 -12.96
C GLU A 77 -1.36 -2.43 -11.51
N ALA A 78 -1.69 -3.29 -10.54
CA ALA A 78 -1.45 -3.02 -9.12
C ALA A 78 0.04 -2.85 -8.81
N ARG A 79 0.89 -3.75 -9.33
CA ARG A 79 2.35 -3.66 -9.20
C ARG A 79 2.88 -2.39 -9.86
N SER A 80 2.40 -2.04 -11.06
CA SER A 80 2.83 -0.82 -11.76
C SER A 80 2.50 0.45 -10.97
N ILE A 81 1.33 0.51 -10.32
CA ILE A 81 0.97 1.63 -9.43
C ILE A 81 1.92 1.72 -8.24
N PHE A 82 2.21 0.59 -7.59
CA PHE A 82 3.10 0.57 -6.43
C PHE A 82 4.54 0.96 -6.81
N GLU A 83 5.09 0.37 -7.85
CA GLU A 83 6.41 0.70 -8.39
C GLU A 83 6.51 2.19 -8.74
N LYS A 84 5.48 2.73 -9.41
CA LYS A 84 5.44 4.16 -9.72
C LYS A 84 5.44 5.03 -8.46
N TRP A 85 4.72 4.62 -7.42
CA TRP A 85 4.71 5.34 -6.14
C TRP A 85 6.10 5.29 -5.47
N LEU A 86 6.76 4.13 -5.46
CA LEU A 86 8.11 3.97 -4.92
C LEU A 86 9.11 4.89 -5.63
N LYS A 87 9.14 4.87 -6.97
CA LYS A 87 10.05 5.70 -7.79
C LYS A 87 9.76 7.19 -7.63
N THR A 88 8.48 7.58 -7.58
CA THR A 88 8.08 8.99 -7.41
C THR A 88 8.58 9.57 -6.09
N ASN A 89 8.65 8.75 -5.05
CA ASN A 89 9.11 9.16 -3.73
C ASN A 89 10.61 8.90 -3.49
N GLY A 90 11.36 8.41 -4.49
CA GLY A 90 12.78 8.10 -4.35
C GLY A 90 13.06 6.98 -3.34
N ILE A 91 12.12 6.05 -3.20
CA ILE A 91 12.29 4.89 -2.32
C ILE A 91 13.16 3.83 -3.03
N VAL A 92 12.90 3.63 -4.33
CA VAL A 92 13.67 2.80 -5.27
C VAL A 92 14.20 3.65 -6.41
#